data_AF-A0A412FH16-F1
#
_entry.id   AF-A0A412FH16-F1
#
_cell.length_a   1.000
_cell.length_b   1.000
_cell.length_c   1.000
_cell.angle_alpha   90.00
_cell.angle_beta   90.00
_cell.angle_gamma   90.00
#
_symmetry.space_group_name_H-M   'P 1'
#
loop_
_entity.id
_entity.type
_entity.pdbx_description
1 polymer ?
#
loop_
_entity_poly.entity_id
_entity_poly.type
_entity_poly.pdbx_seq_one_letter_code
_entity_poly.pdbx_strand_id
1 'polypeptide(L)'
;MVLNAQTEDNDFIEDEIPTTDIKYYKPSLAQELQANKGDAAFDYLYDMFFNLPTGEDVKKDLLIVFDGNIESEGTPKFRAWKTKATLTLDHFDSVAEKIYFSFSINHIDRGTVTVSDGVPTYTADSAT
;
A
#
# COMPACT_ATOMS: atom_id res chain seq x y z
N MET A 1 1.85 -7.83 -1.92
CA MET A 1 2.45 -6.88 -0.95
C MET A 1 3.69 -7.51 -0.35
N VAL A 2 4.79 -6.77 -0.25
CA VAL A 2 6.05 -7.24 0.33
C VAL A 2 6.36 -6.39 1.56
N LEU A 3 6.74 -7.00 2.69
CA LEU A 3 6.90 -6.27 3.95
C LEU A 3 8.32 -5.70 4.18
N ASN A 4 9.33 -6.20 3.46
CA ASN A 4 10.74 -5.81 3.56
C ASN A 4 11.19 -5.55 5.02
N ALA A 5 11.21 -6.62 5.83
CA ALA A 5 11.66 -6.53 7.22
C ALA A 5 13.11 -6.02 7.28
N GLN A 6 13.40 -5.19 8.28
CA GLN A 6 14.77 -4.81 8.63
C GLN A 6 15.14 -5.52 9.92
N THR A 7 16.15 -6.38 9.86
CA THR A 7 16.61 -7.19 10.98
C THR A 7 17.96 -6.70 11.49
N GLU A 8 18.23 -6.97 12.76
CA GLU A 8 19.54 -6.80 13.38
C GLU A 8 19.85 -8.07 14.18
N ASP A 9 21.07 -8.56 14.06
CA ASP A 9 21.55 -9.71 14.82
C ASP A 9 22.32 -9.19 16.04
N ASN A 10 21.84 -9.55 17.23
CA ASN A 10 22.43 -9.21 18.51
C ASN A 10 23.12 -10.45 19.09
N ASP A 11 24.42 -10.35 19.32
CA ASP A 11 25.25 -11.41 19.88
C ASP A 11 25.47 -11.14 21.37
N PHE A 12 24.67 -11.80 22.23
CA PHE A 12 24.80 -11.69 23.67
C PHE A 12 25.72 -12.79 24.21
N ILE A 13 26.64 -12.44 25.11
CA ILE A 13 27.60 -13.39 25.72
C ILE A 13 26.89 -14.55 26.45
N GLU A 14 25.65 -14.34 26.87
CA GLU A 14 24.82 -15.34 27.57
C GLU A 14 24.09 -16.30 26.63
N ASP A 15 24.00 -15.97 25.34
CA ASP A 15 23.31 -16.78 24.34
C ASP A 15 24.33 -17.61 23.54
N GLU A 16 24.06 -18.90 23.34
CA GLU A 16 24.92 -19.76 22.52
C GLU A 16 24.83 -19.43 21.02
N ILE A 17 23.82 -18.66 20.61
CA ILE A 17 23.52 -18.30 19.20
C ILE A 17 23.00 -16.85 19.16
N PRO A 18 23.39 -16.03 18.17
CA PRO A 18 22.87 -14.67 18.01
C PRO A 18 21.35 -14.61 17.92
N THR A 19 20.75 -13.60 18.53
CA THR A 19 19.32 -13.30 18.46
C THR A 19 19.02 -12.34 17.31
N THR A 20 18.10 -12.70 16.42
CA THR A 20 17.66 -11.82 15.32
C THR A 20 16.41 -11.05 15.71
N ASP A 21 16.53 -9.73 15.84
CA ASP A 21 15.43 -8.81 16.14
C ASP A 21 14.90 -8.11 14.88
N ILE A 22 13.58 -7.94 14.77
CA ILE A 22 12.94 -7.17 13.70
C ILE A 22 12.75 -5.73 14.17
N LYS A 23 13.46 -4.78 13.56
CA LYS A 23 13.37 -3.35 13.90
C LYS A 23 12.06 -2.73 13.42
N TYR A 24 11.79 -2.89 12.13
CA TYR A 24 10.58 -2.35 11.50
C TYR A 24 10.38 -3.00 10.12
N TYR A 25 9.19 -2.83 9.56
CA TYR A 25 8.85 -3.23 8.20
C TYR A 25 8.87 -2.01 7.28
N LYS A 26 9.27 -2.18 6.01
CA LYS A 26 9.18 -1.20 4.93
C LYS A 26 8.26 -1.71 3.83
N PRO A 27 6.93 -1.68 4.05
CA PRO A 27 6.02 -2.35 3.14
C PRO A 27 6.00 -1.68 1.77
N SER A 28 6.03 -2.49 0.72
CA SER A 28 5.91 -2.05 -0.67
C SER A 28 4.82 -2.84 -1.38
N LEU A 29 4.07 -2.15 -2.23
CA LEU A 29 2.99 -2.70 -3.03
C LEU A 29 3.23 -2.37 -4.50
N ALA A 30 3.79 -3.32 -5.25
CA ALA A 30 3.86 -3.27 -6.71
C ALA A 30 2.50 -3.64 -7.30
N GLN A 31 2.07 -2.87 -8.30
CA GLN A 31 0.82 -3.08 -9.04
C GLN A 31 1.04 -2.88 -10.53
N GLU A 32 0.17 -3.51 -11.33
CA GLU A 32 0.06 -3.29 -12.76
C GLU A 32 -1.35 -2.82 -13.10
N LEU A 33 -1.46 -1.91 -14.05
CA LEU A 33 -2.75 -1.44 -14.58
C LEU A 33 -2.76 -1.60 -16.10
N GLN A 34 -3.82 -2.21 -16.62
CA GLN A 34 -4.05 -2.34 -18.06
C GLN A 34 -4.47 -0.99 -18.66
N ALA A 35 -3.94 -0.65 -19.84
CA ALA A 35 -4.21 0.56 -20.59
C ALA A 35 -5.58 0.52 -21.29
N ASN A 36 -6.63 0.45 -20.48
CA ASN A 36 -8.00 0.52 -20.98
C ASN A 36 -8.35 1.97 -21.29
N LYS A 37 -8.68 2.26 -22.55
CA LYS A 37 -9.06 3.61 -22.98
C LYS A 37 -10.29 4.11 -22.21
N GLY A 38 -10.17 5.29 -21.59
CA GLY A 38 -11.23 5.91 -20.80
C GLY A 38 -11.29 5.45 -19.33
N ASP A 39 -10.34 4.63 -18.89
CA ASP A 39 -10.14 4.35 -17.46
C ASP A 39 -9.45 5.55 -16.81
N ALA A 40 -10.15 6.20 -15.87
CA ALA A 40 -9.65 7.38 -15.18
C ALA A 40 -8.36 7.11 -14.37
N ALA A 41 -8.16 5.89 -13.87
CA ALA A 41 -6.94 5.52 -13.16
C ALA A 41 -5.76 5.40 -14.13
N PHE A 42 -5.99 4.87 -15.33
CA PHE A 42 -4.99 4.80 -16.37
C PHE A 42 -4.61 6.19 -16.86
N ASP A 43 -5.59 7.02 -17.22
CA ASP A 43 -5.34 8.38 -17.71
C ASP A 43 -4.54 9.21 -16.68
N TYR A 44 -4.85 9.05 -15.39
CA TYR A 44 -4.09 9.68 -14.30
C TYR A 44 -2.64 9.19 -14.22
N LEU A 45 -2.39 7.87 -14.27
CA LEU A 45 -1.02 7.33 -14.23
C LEU A 45 -0.23 7.67 -15.50
N TYR A 46 -0.90 7.68 -16.66
CA TYR A 46 -0.29 8.02 -17.94
C TYR A 46 0.13 9.49 -17.98
N ASP A 47 -0.69 10.40 -17.46
CA ASP A 47 -0.33 11.82 -17.30
C ASP A 47 0.87 11.99 -16.34
N MET A 48 0.90 11.25 -15.23
CA MET A 48 2.08 11.23 -14.35
C MET A 48 3.33 10.71 -15.08
N PHE A 49 3.22 9.68 -15.91
CA PHE A 49 4.33 9.17 -16.73
C PHE A 49 4.88 10.23 -17.68
N PHE A 50 4.01 11.05 -18.27
CA PHE A 50 4.42 12.13 -19.16
C PHE A 50 5.07 13.30 -18.41
N ASN A 51 4.48 13.69 -17.27
CA ASN A 51 4.89 14.88 -16.51
C ASN A 51 6.06 14.63 -15.54
N LEU A 52 6.39 13.36 -15.25
CA LEU A 52 7.47 12.95 -14.34
C LEU A 52 7.44 13.74 -13.00
N PRO A 53 6.32 13.72 -12.25
CA PRO A 53 6.19 14.47 -11.02
C PRO A 53 7.21 14.01 -9.97
N THR A 54 7.60 14.92 -9.08
CA THR A 54 8.60 14.67 -8.03
C THR A 54 8.17 15.29 -6.70
N GLY A 55 8.93 15.00 -5.62
CA GLY A 55 8.70 15.64 -4.32
C GLY A 55 7.37 15.25 -3.68
N GLU A 56 6.54 16.23 -3.34
CA GLU A 56 5.22 15.98 -2.73
C GLU A 56 4.20 15.43 -3.74
N ASP A 57 4.38 15.69 -5.04
CA ASP A 57 3.42 15.28 -6.08
C ASP A 57 3.38 13.76 -6.28
N VAL A 58 4.39 13.03 -5.79
CA VAL A 58 4.40 11.56 -5.76
C VAL A 58 3.92 10.98 -4.44
N LYS A 59 3.66 11.81 -3.41
CA LYS A 59 3.09 11.35 -2.14
C LYS A 59 1.58 11.29 -2.25
N LYS A 60 1.02 10.09 -2.04
CA LYS A 60 -0.40 9.80 -2.20
C LYS A 60 -0.97 9.22 -0.92
N ASP A 61 -2.21 9.59 -0.61
CA ASP A 61 -2.99 8.90 0.40
C ASP A 61 -3.53 7.60 -0.23
N LEU A 62 -3.24 6.47 0.41
CA LEU A 62 -3.60 5.13 -0.07
C LEU A 62 -4.40 4.42 1.03
N LEU A 63 -5.62 3.96 0.68
CA LEU A 63 -6.46 3.12 1.54
C LEU A 63 -6.30 1.66 1.11
N ILE A 64 -5.70 0.84 1.97
CA ILE A 64 -5.57 -0.60 1.77
C ILE A 64 -6.64 -1.29 2.60
N VAL A 65 -7.56 -1.99 1.96
CA VAL A 65 -8.60 -2.79 2.63
C VAL A 65 -8.21 -4.26 2.53
N PHE A 66 -8.17 -4.94 3.67
CA PHE A 66 -7.88 -6.38 3.73
C PHE A 66 -9.18 -7.15 3.61
N ASP A 67 -9.23 -8.05 2.63
CA ASP A 67 -10.36 -8.94 2.46
C ASP A 67 -10.40 -9.95 3.61
N GLY A 68 -11.58 -10.11 4.21
CA GLY A 68 -11.77 -10.74 5.51
C GLY A 68 -12.80 -9.98 6.33
N ASN A 69 -14.07 -10.22 6.02
CA ASN A 69 -15.18 -9.65 6.79
C ASN A 69 -15.03 -10.03 8.27
N ILE A 70 -14.91 -9.03 9.14
CA ILE A 70 -14.78 -9.22 10.60
C ILE A 70 -16.14 -9.14 11.32
N GLU A 71 -17.22 -8.89 10.58
CA GLU A 71 -18.59 -8.76 11.05
C GLU A 71 -19.51 -9.76 10.32
N SER A 72 -20.83 -9.60 10.46
CA SER A 72 -21.83 -10.41 9.76
C SER A 72 -21.96 -10.07 8.27
N GLU A 73 -22.47 -11.02 7.46
CA GLU A 73 -22.70 -10.83 6.01
C GLU A 73 -23.63 -9.65 5.68
N GLY A 74 -24.54 -9.28 6.60
CA GLY A 74 -25.47 -8.17 6.42
C GLY A 74 -24.86 -6.78 6.64
N THR A 75 -23.67 -6.68 7.23
CA THR A 75 -22.98 -5.40 7.46
C THR A 75 -21.47 -5.62 7.38
N PRO A 76 -20.94 -5.84 6.16
CA PRO A 76 -19.55 -6.23 5.99
C PRO A 76 -18.62 -5.12 6.47
N LYS A 77 -17.67 -5.51 7.33
CA LYS A 77 -16.66 -4.63 7.89
C LYS A 77 -15.30 -5.25 7.64
N PHE A 78 -14.35 -4.46 7.20
CA PHE A 78 -13.04 -4.93 6.80
C PHE A 78 -11.96 -4.19 7.57
N ARG A 79 -10.86 -4.87 7.90
CA ARG A 79 -9.69 -4.18 8.44
C ARG A 79 -9.04 -3.37 7.33
N ALA A 80 -8.58 -2.17 7.65
CA ALA A 80 -7.98 -1.29 6.67
C ALA A 80 -6.81 -0.49 7.23
N TRP A 81 -5.89 -0.16 6.34
CA TRP A 81 -4.83 0.80 6.58
C TRP A 81 -5.08 2.03 5.75
N LYS A 82 -5.19 3.19 6.42
CA LYS A 82 -5.08 4.49 5.77
C LYS A 82 -3.62 4.89 5.83
N THR A 83 -2.99 5.05 4.67
CA THR A 83 -1.54 5.18 4.57
C THR A 83 -1.13 6.39 3.76
N LYS A 84 0.05 6.93 4.07
CA LYS A 84 0.76 7.83 3.16
C LYS A 84 1.84 7.05 2.45
N ALA A 85 1.78 7.01 1.13
CA ALA A 85 2.70 6.25 0.31
C ALA A 85 3.37 7.13 -0.74
N THR A 86 4.58 6.76 -1.14
CA THR A 86 5.26 7.33 -2.30
C THR A 86 4.97 6.45 -3.50
N LEU A 87 4.30 7.01 -4.52
CA LEU A 87 4.09 6.37 -5.81
C LEU A 87 5.38 6.47 -6.63
N THR A 88 5.87 5.34 -7.11
CA THR A 88 7.03 5.24 -8.00
C THR A 88 6.60 4.58 -9.29
N LEU A 89 6.76 5.31 -10.39
CA LEU A 89 6.53 4.79 -11.74
C LEU A 89 7.73 3.92 -12.14
N ASP A 90 7.48 2.72 -12.66
CA ASP A 90 8.53 1.78 -13.05
C ASP A 90 8.74 1.84 -14.57
N HIS A 91 7.82 1.24 -15.34
CA HIS A 91 7.84 1.28 -16.81
C HIS A 91 6.45 1.14 -17.42
N PHE A 92 6.31 1.59 -18.66
CA PHE A 92 5.14 1.37 -19.50
C PHE A 92 5.49 0.35 -20.58
N ASP A 93 4.77 -0.77 -20.60
CA ASP A 93 4.86 -1.77 -21.65
C ASP A 93 3.83 -1.45 -22.73
N SER A 94 4.29 -0.94 -23.88
CA SER A 94 3.44 -0.61 -25.02
C SER A 94 2.95 -1.84 -25.79
N VAL A 95 3.58 -3.00 -25.60
CA VAL A 95 3.19 -4.26 -26.27
C VAL A 95 2.11 -4.96 -25.44
N ALA A 96 2.32 -5.06 -24.13
CA ALA A 96 1.31 -5.58 -23.21
C ALA A 96 0.21 -4.56 -22.88
N GLU A 97 0.41 -3.30 -23.26
CA GLU A 97 -0.46 -2.17 -22.95
C GLU A 97 -0.69 -2.04 -21.44
N LYS A 98 0.39 -2.07 -20.64
CA LYS A 98 0.34 -2.04 -19.17
C LYS A 98 1.26 -0.98 -18.57
N ILE A 99 0.80 -0.34 -17.50
CA ILE A 99 1.61 0.53 -16.65
C ILE A 99 1.99 -0.21 -15.38
N TYR A 100 3.28 -0.25 -15.08
CA TYR A 100 3.84 -0.80 -13.85
C TYR A 100 4.24 0.32 -12.89
N PHE A 101 3.84 0.19 -11.63
CA PHE A 101 4.13 1.17 -10.58
C PHE A 101 4.16 0.49 -9.21
N SER A 102 4.77 1.16 -8.24
CA SER A 102 4.84 0.68 -6.86
C SER A 102 4.53 1.77 -5.86
N PHE A 103 3.95 1.38 -4.74
CA PHE A 103 3.75 2.23 -3.58
C PHE A 103 4.69 1.82 -2.46
N SER A 104 5.54 2.76 -2.02
CA SER A 104 6.31 2.61 -0.79
C SER A 104 5.52 3.21 0.37
N ILE A 105 5.11 2.39 1.34
CA ILE A 105 4.24 2.81 2.44
C ILE A 105 5.09 3.42 3.56
N ASN A 106 4.84 4.69 3.88
CA ASN A 106 5.66 5.46 4.83
C ASN A 106 4.97 5.65 6.19
N HIS A 107 3.63 5.64 6.24
CA HIS A 107 2.84 5.81 7.45
C HIS A 107 1.59 4.95 7.40
N ILE A 108 1.15 4.40 8.55
CA ILE A 108 -0.02 3.50 8.63
C ILE A 108 -0.90 3.92 9.81
N ASP A 109 -2.10 4.42 9.49
CA ASP A 109 -3.22 4.56 10.42
C ASP A 109 -4.13 3.33 10.31
N ARG A 110 -4.27 2.60 11.42
CA ARG A 110 -5.08 1.38 11.47
C ARG A 110 -6.54 1.70 11.78
N GLY A 111 -7.43 0.96 11.14
CA GLY A 111 -8.85 1.13 11.34
C GLY A 111 -9.66 0.09 10.60
N THR A 112 -10.93 0.42 10.37
CA THR A 112 -11.87 -0.44 9.66
C THR A 112 -12.59 0.33 8.56
N VAL A 113 -13.03 -0.39 7.54
CA VAL A 113 -13.81 0.15 6.43
C VAL A 113 -15.12 -0.59 6.31
N THR A 114 -16.19 0.16 6.09
CA THR A 114 -17.47 -0.35 5.61
C THR A 114 -17.70 0.18 4.20
N VAL A 115 -18.22 -0.65 3.30
CA VAL A 115 -18.54 -0.23 1.93
C VAL A 115 -20.07 -0.11 1.80
N SER A 116 -20.58 1.09 1.54
CA SER A 116 -22.00 1.34 1.26
C SER A 116 -22.11 1.97 -0.13
N ASP A 117 -22.98 1.43 -0.99
CA ASP A 117 -23.19 1.93 -2.36
C ASP A 117 -21.90 2.09 -3.19
N GLY A 118 -20.92 1.20 -2.97
CA GLY A 118 -19.62 1.24 -3.63
C GLY A 118 -18.64 2.29 -3.08
N VAL A 119 -19.02 3.05 -2.06
CA VAL A 119 -18.17 4.06 -1.41
C VAL A 119 -17.57 3.50 -0.11
N PRO A 120 -16.23 3.38 -0.01
CA PRO A 120 -15.58 2.96 1.22
C PRO A 120 -15.59 4.10 2.25
N THR A 121 -16.06 3.80 3.46
CA THR A 121 -16.00 4.72 4.61
C THR A 121 -15.01 4.19 5.63
N TYR A 122 -13.91 4.92 5.86
CA TYR A 122 -12.87 4.56 6.83
C TYR A 122 -13.20 5.11 8.22
N THR A 123 -13.07 4.26 9.24
CA THR A 123 -13.14 4.60 10.66
C THR A 123 -11.81 4.24 11.30
N ALA A 124 -11.10 5.22 11.85
CA ALA A 124 -9.86 5.00 12.59
C ALA A 124 -10.12 4.16 13.85
N ASP A 125 -9.21 3.25 14.18
CA ASP A 125 -9.20 2.66 15.51
C ASP A 125 -8.89 3.77 16.52
N SER A 126 -9.60 3.79 17.64
CA SER A 126 -9.27 4.71 18.72
C SER A 126 -7.86 4.37 19.19
N ALA A 127 -6.91 5.30 19.01
CA ALA A 127 -5.53 5.12 19.41
C ALA A 127 -5.48 4.75 20.91
N THR A 128 -5.01 3.54 21.22
CA THR A 128 -4.43 3.19 22.52
C THR A 128 -3.04 3.76 22.64
#